data_AF-A0A963AWW0-F1
#
_entry.id   AF-A0A963AWW0-F1
#
_cell.length_a   1.000
_cell.length_b   1.000
_cell.length_c   1.000
_cell.angle_alpha   90.00
_cell.angle_beta   90.00
_cell.angle_gamma   90.00
#
_symmetry.space_group_name_H-M   'P 1'
#
loop_
_entity.id
_entity.type
_entity.pdbx_description
1 polymer ?
#
loop_
_entity_poly.entity_id
_entity_poly.type
_entity_poly.pdbx_seq_one_letter_code
_entity_poly.pdbx_strand_id
1 'polypeptide(L)'
;MLAALAAGSASAADGLELRQIEPDVYAATLTTDRATSVTEAQEILSKRALLLCDGKPAEFGKYRFERSVAPASGANKNPARLTLVQAIHCLDPARTKSLSGSQTANPMQPISLESYVAQQTARYFEALGKAQYDTAYRIINAEPIEPARYEPGVTEKRRRHALHGRIQGFDLWALTAHIDPPGVNVPGIYVVASYEMGFAADAFECGYLVWWRDAANPPRVIREESGHVDTATAATLSADERKEIRKRFGCNPATGPATSHR
;
A
#
# COMPACT_ATOMS: atom_id res chain seq x y z
N MET A 1 -20.44 -29.60 44.15
CA MET A 1 -20.38 -28.34 43.38
C MET A 1 -19.50 -28.58 42.17
N LEU A 2 -20.08 -28.77 40.98
CA LEU A 2 -19.34 -28.83 39.72
C LEU A 2 -19.13 -27.39 39.22
N ALA A 3 -17.87 -26.96 39.12
CA ALA A 3 -17.52 -25.68 38.50
C ALA A 3 -17.41 -25.89 36.98
N ALA A 4 -18.29 -25.22 36.23
CA ALA A 4 -18.21 -25.12 34.78
C ALA A 4 -17.12 -24.09 34.42
N LEU A 5 -16.06 -24.55 33.76
CA LEU A 5 -15.07 -23.67 33.13
C LEU A 5 -15.68 -23.12 31.83
N ALA A 6 -15.98 -21.82 31.83
CA ALA A 6 -16.40 -21.10 30.64
C ALA A 6 -15.21 -21.01 29.66
N ALA A 7 -15.37 -21.58 28.46
CA ALA A 7 -14.45 -21.35 27.36
C ALA A 7 -14.59 -19.90 26.90
N GLY A 8 -13.61 -19.06 27.24
CA GLY A 8 -13.51 -17.71 26.71
C GLY A 8 -13.24 -17.76 25.21
N SER A 9 -14.12 -17.16 24.42
CA SER A 9 -13.89 -16.91 23.00
C SER A 9 -12.64 -16.03 22.85
N ALA A 10 -11.58 -16.58 22.25
CA ALA A 10 -10.43 -15.78 21.85
C ALA A 10 -10.89 -14.81 20.75
N SER A 11 -11.13 -13.55 21.14
CA SER A 11 -11.24 -12.45 20.17
C SER A 11 -9.92 -12.40 19.40
N ALA A 12 -9.98 -12.47 18.08
CA ALA A 12 -8.82 -12.37 17.21
C ALA A 12 -8.15 -11.02 17.47
N ALA A 13 -7.06 -11.03 18.24
CA ALA A 13 -6.28 -9.84 18.50
C ALA A 13 -5.61 -9.37 17.20
N ASP A 14 -5.41 -8.06 17.06
CA ASP A 14 -4.59 -7.51 15.99
C ASP A 14 -3.23 -8.23 15.97
N GLY A 15 -2.88 -8.80 14.82
CA GLY A 15 -1.57 -9.40 14.60
C GLY A 15 -0.60 -8.31 14.22
N LEU A 16 0.26 -7.88 15.14
CA LEU A 16 1.39 -7.01 14.82
C LEU A 16 2.68 -7.82 14.82
N GLU A 17 3.27 -7.96 13.64
CA GLU A 17 4.58 -8.56 13.46
C GLU A 17 5.62 -7.46 13.28
N LEU A 18 6.74 -7.56 14.01
CA LEU A 18 7.88 -6.67 13.88
C LEU A 18 9.09 -7.50 13.48
N ARG A 19 9.71 -7.14 12.35
CA ARG A 19 10.94 -7.78 11.89
C ARG A 19 12.03 -6.72 11.76
N GLN A 20 13.08 -6.85 12.55
CA GLN A 20 14.24 -5.99 12.41
C GLN A 20 14.93 -6.26 11.07
N ILE A 21 15.20 -5.19 10.32
CA ILE A 21 15.92 -5.24 9.04
C ILE A 21 17.37 -4.82 9.25
N GLU A 22 17.58 -3.75 10.00
CA GLU A 22 18.89 -3.18 10.33
C GLU A 22 18.88 -2.65 11.78
N PRO A 23 20.03 -2.27 12.35
CA PRO A 23 20.04 -1.47 13.58
C PRO A 23 19.10 -0.26 13.44
N ASP A 24 18.18 -0.11 14.41
CA ASP A 24 17.18 0.96 14.43
C ASP A 24 16.19 0.99 13.24
N VAL A 25 16.11 -0.05 12.39
CA VAL A 25 15.13 -0.13 11.28
C VAL A 25 14.33 -1.42 11.34
N TYR A 26 13.01 -1.28 11.32
CA TYR A 26 12.06 -2.38 11.45
C TYR A 26 11.03 -2.35 10.32
N ALA A 27 10.65 -3.52 9.82
CA ALA A 27 9.40 -3.69 9.09
C ALA A 27 8.30 -4.09 10.07
N ALA A 28 7.23 -3.30 10.11
CA ALA A 28 6.02 -3.60 10.85
C ALA A 28 4.93 -4.09 9.88
N THR A 29 4.31 -5.23 10.20
CA THR A 29 3.13 -5.75 9.53
C THR A 29 1.98 -5.81 10.53
N LEU A 30 1.01 -4.91 10.39
CA LEU A 30 -0.22 -4.91 11.16
C LEU A 30 -1.33 -5.59 10.35
N THR A 31 -1.88 -6.66 10.90
CA THR A 31 -3.07 -7.34 10.40
C THR A 31 -4.20 -7.16 11.39
N THR A 32 -5.33 -6.59 10.96
CA THR A 32 -6.46 -6.29 11.84
C THR A 32 -7.79 -6.40 11.10
N ASP A 33 -8.83 -6.78 11.82
CA ASP A 33 -10.24 -6.69 11.42
C ASP A 33 -10.95 -5.50 12.09
N ARG A 34 -10.26 -4.77 12.98
CA ARG A 34 -10.80 -3.64 13.75
C ARG A 34 -10.57 -2.30 13.08
N ALA A 35 -9.39 -2.08 12.49
CA ALA A 35 -9.15 -0.85 11.76
C ALA A 35 -9.87 -0.90 10.42
N THR A 36 -10.56 0.19 10.11
CA THR A 36 -11.28 0.38 8.84
C THR A 36 -10.55 1.36 7.93
N SER A 37 -9.57 2.09 8.48
CA SER A 37 -8.84 3.13 7.78
C SER A 37 -7.32 3.07 8.02
N VAL A 38 -6.59 3.72 7.11
CA VAL A 38 -5.14 3.91 7.21
C VAL A 38 -4.80 4.72 8.45
N THR A 39 -5.58 5.76 8.76
CA THR A 39 -5.35 6.63 9.92
C THR A 39 -5.40 5.85 11.23
N GLU A 40 -6.42 5.00 11.41
CA GLU A 40 -6.52 4.12 12.59
C GLU A 40 -5.36 3.14 12.67
N ALA A 41 -4.98 2.52 11.54
CA ALA A 41 -3.86 1.59 11.49
C ALA A 41 -2.51 2.28 11.79
N GLN A 42 -2.30 3.50 11.30
CA GLN A 42 -1.14 4.35 11.60
C GLN A 42 -1.11 4.77 13.08
N GLU A 43 -2.26 5.04 13.70
CA GLU A 43 -2.33 5.36 15.13
C GLU A 43 -1.92 4.15 15.99
N ILE A 44 -2.38 2.95 15.63
CA ILE A 44 -1.97 1.69 16.28
C ILE A 44 -0.45 1.49 16.15
N LEU A 45 0.10 1.64 14.95
CA LEU A 45 1.55 1.53 14.73
C LEU A 45 2.34 2.61 15.46
N SER A 46 1.83 3.85 15.52
CA SER A 46 2.50 4.97 16.19
C SER A 46 2.70 4.72 17.69
N LYS A 47 1.66 4.21 18.36
CA LYS A 47 1.75 3.82 19.78
C LYS A 47 2.78 2.72 20.00
N ARG A 48 2.90 1.77 19.06
CA ARG A 48 3.88 0.69 19.17
C ARG A 48 5.31 1.13 18.83
N ALA A 49 5.47 2.01 17.86
CA ALA A 49 6.76 2.53 17.45
C ALA A 49 7.46 3.26 18.59
N LEU A 50 6.72 4.00 19.43
CA LEU A 50 7.28 4.67 20.61
C LEU A 50 7.94 3.68 21.59
N LEU A 51 7.31 2.52 21.79
CA LEU A 51 7.86 1.45 22.63
C LEU A 51 9.03 0.74 21.94
N LEU A 52 8.90 0.48 20.63
CA LEU A 52 9.93 -0.18 19.82
C LEU A 52 11.23 0.64 19.74
N CYS A 53 11.09 1.96 19.68
CA CYS A 53 12.21 2.88 19.56
C CYS A 53 12.78 3.34 20.91
N ASP A 54 12.36 2.73 22.03
CA ASP A 54 12.87 3.05 23.38
C ASP A 54 12.80 4.55 23.70
N GLY A 55 11.67 5.18 23.38
CA GLY A 55 11.46 6.62 23.58
C GLY A 55 12.17 7.53 22.57
N LYS A 56 13.00 7.00 21.66
CA LYS A 56 13.52 7.77 20.52
C LYS A 56 12.38 8.16 19.55
N PRO A 57 12.52 9.27 18.80
CA PRO A 57 11.59 9.60 17.74
C PRO A 57 11.54 8.49 16.68
N ALA A 58 10.33 8.08 16.30
CA ALA A 58 10.12 7.17 15.18
C ALA A 58 9.84 7.97 13.90
N GLU A 59 10.59 7.69 12.83
CA GLU A 59 10.28 8.13 11.48
C GLU A 59 9.61 6.99 10.72
N PHE A 60 8.44 7.28 10.18
CA PHE A 60 7.66 6.34 9.40
C PHE A 60 8.02 6.46 7.94
N GLY A 61 8.60 5.39 7.40
CA GLY A 61 8.98 5.31 6.00
C GLY A 61 7.80 4.97 5.09
N LYS A 62 8.14 4.48 3.89
CA LYS A 62 7.17 3.98 2.93
C LYS A 62 6.24 2.97 3.58
N TYR A 63 4.95 3.09 3.29
CA TYR A 63 3.98 2.10 3.70
C TYR A 63 3.12 1.62 2.54
N ARG A 64 2.61 0.41 2.74
CA ARG A 64 1.62 -0.23 1.89
C ARG A 64 0.40 -0.56 2.72
N PHE A 65 -0.76 -0.15 2.23
CA PHE A 65 -2.04 -0.45 2.85
C PHE A 65 -2.88 -1.32 1.93
N GLU A 66 -3.47 -2.36 2.50
CA GLU A 66 -4.27 -3.34 1.78
C GLU A 66 -5.56 -3.65 2.52
N ARG A 67 -6.65 -3.75 1.75
CA ARG A 67 -7.95 -4.16 2.25
C ARG A 67 -8.52 -5.29 1.40
N SER A 68 -8.92 -6.37 2.05
CA SER A 68 -9.75 -7.41 1.45
C SER A 68 -11.19 -7.31 1.95
N VAL A 69 -12.14 -7.74 1.12
CA VAL A 69 -13.56 -7.85 1.50
C VAL A 69 -13.93 -9.31 1.69
N ALA A 70 -14.75 -9.57 2.71
CA ALA A 70 -15.44 -10.85 2.84
C ALA A 70 -16.55 -10.95 1.76
N PRO A 71 -16.77 -12.14 1.16
CA PRO A 71 -17.95 -12.36 0.32
C PRO A 71 -19.23 -12.20 1.16
N ALA A 72 -20.28 -11.60 0.57
CA ALA A 72 -21.55 -11.34 1.26
C ALA A 72 -22.35 -12.63 1.53
N SER A 73 -22.13 -13.68 0.74
CA SER A 73 -22.75 -14.99 0.92
C SER A 73 -21.77 -16.12 0.58
N GLY A 74 -21.61 -17.08 1.50
CA GLY A 74 -20.69 -18.21 1.35
C GLY A 74 -20.35 -18.86 2.69
N ALA A 75 -20.01 -20.15 2.68
CA ALA A 75 -19.59 -20.89 3.87
C ALA A 75 -18.27 -20.37 4.48
N ASN A 76 -17.51 -19.58 3.73
CA ASN A 76 -16.23 -19.04 4.15
C ASN A 76 -16.41 -17.60 4.70
N LYS A 77 -16.60 -17.50 6.02
CA LYS A 77 -16.82 -16.23 6.75
C LYS A 77 -15.52 -15.51 7.12
N ASN A 78 -14.51 -15.53 6.25
CA ASN A 78 -13.28 -14.78 6.56
C ASN A 78 -13.63 -13.29 6.63
N PRO A 79 -13.46 -12.63 7.78
CA PRO A 79 -13.81 -11.22 7.92
C PRO A 79 -12.96 -10.37 6.99
N ALA A 80 -13.49 -9.21 6.60
CA ALA A 80 -12.71 -8.19 5.92
C ALA A 80 -11.44 -7.92 6.74
N ARG A 81 -10.30 -7.91 6.07
CA ARG A 81 -9.00 -7.81 6.72
C ARG A 81 -8.24 -6.64 6.14
N LEU A 82 -7.61 -5.90 7.04
CA LEU A 82 -6.69 -4.83 6.73
C LEU A 82 -5.28 -5.32 7.01
N THR A 83 -4.37 -5.08 6.05
CA THR A 83 -2.94 -5.29 6.23
C THR A 83 -2.19 -3.98 5.95
N LEU A 84 -1.47 -3.48 6.95
CA LEU A 84 -0.58 -2.33 6.82
C LEU A 84 0.87 -2.81 7.00
N VAL A 85 1.69 -2.60 5.99
CA VAL A 85 3.13 -2.86 6.04
C VAL A 85 3.85 -1.52 6.01
N GLN A 86 4.71 -1.24 6.98
CA GLN A 86 5.41 0.04 7.09
C GLN A 86 6.81 -0.12 7.66
N ALA A 87 7.76 0.63 7.09
CA ALA A 87 9.09 0.76 7.69
C ALA A 87 9.06 1.77 8.84
N ILE A 88 9.70 1.41 9.95
CA ILE A 88 9.88 2.26 11.14
C ILE A 88 11.38 2.45 11.34
N HIS A 89 11.83 3.70 11.37
CA HIS A 89 13.20 4.10 11.63
C HIS A 89 13.26 4.78 13.01
N CYS A 90 14.02 4.22 13.94
CA CYS A 90 14.23 4.83 15.25
C CYS A 90 15.39 5.83 15.15
N LEU A 91 15.08 7.12 15.19
CA LEU A 91 16.06 8.17 14.94
C LEU A 91 16.88 8.50 16.19
N ASP A 92 18.15 8.82 15.99
CA ASP A 92 18.91 9.55 17.00
C ASP A 92 18.30 10.96 17.16
N PRO A 93 17.94 11.40 18.38
CA PRO A 93 17.43 12.75 18.64
C PRO A 93 18.32 13.89 18.10
N ALA A 94 19.63 13.65 17.89
CA ALA A 94 20.52 14.62 17.28
C ALA A 94 20.29 14.81 15.77
N ARG A 95 19.79 13.78 15.06
CA ARG A 95 19.54 13.84 13.60
C ARG A 95 18.27 14.60 13.22
N THR A 96 17.25 14.62 14.08
CA THR A 96 15.95 15.25 13.77
C THR A 96 16.04 16.77 13.58
N LYS A 97 17.04 17.45 14.16
CA LYS A 97 17.25 18.89 13.95
C LYS A 97 17.71 19.27 12.54
N SER A 98 18.25 18.33 11.75
CA SER A 98 18.87 18.65 10.45
C SER A 98 17.89 18.63 9.26
N LEU A 99 16.69 18.06 9.42
CA LEU A 99 15.74 17.86 8.31
C LEU A 99 14.75 19.03 8.09
N SER A 100 14.70 20.01 8.98
CA SER A 100 13.80 21.18 8.86
C SER A 100 14.30 22.28 7.92
N GLY A 101 15.36 22.04 7.15
CA GLY A 101 15.78 22.96 6.09
C GLY A 101 14.82 22.84 4.91
N SER A 102 13.88 23.79 4.77
CA SER A 102 13.00 23.89 3.61
C SER A 102 13.84 24.15 2.35
N GLN A 103 14.20 23.07 1.63
CA GLN A 103 14.77 23.18 0.31
C GLN A 103 13.61 23.28 -0.68
N THR A 104 13.39 24.49 -1.19
CA THR A 104 12.42 24.73 -2.26
C THR A 104 12.80 23.87 -3.47
N ALA A 105 11.87 23.02 -3.89
CA ALA A 105 12.09 22.14 -5.02
C ALA A 105 12.45 22.91 -6.28
N ASN A 106 13.54 22.53 -6.98
CA ASN A 106 13.87 23.08 -8.30
C ASN A 106 12.67 22.80 -9.23
N PRO A 107 12.03 23.82 -9.83
CA PRO A 107 10.68 23.69 -10.39
C PRO A 107 10.71 22.91 -11.70
N MET A 108 10.58 21.58 -11.61
CA MET A 108 9.97 20.85 -12.69
C MET A 108 8.48 21.13 -12.60
N GLN A 109 7.93 21.69 -13.68
CA GLN A 109 6.52 22.06 -13.72
C GLN A 109 5.65 20.82 -13.45
N PRO A 110 4.57 20.93 -12.66
CA PRO A 110 3.72 19.78 -12.31
C PRO A 110 3.33 18.89 -13.51
N ILE A 111 2.98 19.49 -14.65
CA ILE A 111 2.60 18.77 -15.88
C ILE A 111 3.71 17.83 -16.37
N SER A 112 4.97 18.29 -16.34
CA SER A 112 6.12 17.46 -16.73
C SER A 112 6.40 16.34 -15.72
N LEU A 113 6.09 16.56 -14.44
CA LEU A 113 6.19 15.54 -13.40
C LEU A 113 5.08 14.49 -13.52
N GLU A 114 3.84 14.89 -13.77
CA GLU A 114 2.73 13.96 -14.00
C GLU A 114 3.02 13.04 -15.18
N SER A 115 3.52 13.58 -16.29
CA SER A 115 3.91 12.80 -17.48
C SER A 115 5.03 11.80 -17.17
N TYR A 116 6.02 12.19 -16.35
CA TYR A 116 7.08 11.29 -15.90
C TYR A 116 6.51 10.20 -14.98
N VAL A 117 5.69 10.57 -14.01
CA VAL A 117 5.06 9.66 -13.05
C VAL A 117 4.16 8.65 -13.76
N ALA A 118 3.40 9.07 -14.77
CA ALA A 118 2.59 8.19 -15.60
C ALA A 118 3.44 7.10 -16.25
N GLN A 119 4.55 7.49 -16.88
CA GLN A 119 5.48 6.56 -17.53
C GLN A 119 6.13 5.60 -16.54
N GLN A 120 6.61 6.09 -15.38
CA GLN A 120 7.21 5.20 -14.38
C GLN A 120 6.17 4.25 -13.77
N THR A 121 4.95 4.72 -13.55
CA THR A 121 3.84 3.88 -13.05
C THR A 121 3.48 2.79 -14.05
N ALA A 122 3.42 3.12 -15.35
CA ALA A 122 3.21 2.12 -16.41
C ALA A 122 4.32 1.07 -16.44
N ARG A 123 5.60 1.50 -16.42
CA ARG A 123 6.75 0.58 -16.39
C ARG A 123 6.74 -0.31 -15.13
N TYR A 124 6.33 0.23 -14.00
CA TYR A 124 6.16 -0.53 -12.76
C TYR A 124 5.13 -1.65 -12.93
N PHE A 125 3.94 -1.34 -13.43
CA PHE A 125 2.90 -2.36 -13.64
C PHE A 125 3.24 -3.36 -14.75
N GLU A 126 3.92 -2.94 -15.81
CA GLU A 126 4.45 -3.85 -16.83
C GLU A 126 5.46 -4.85 -16.25
N ALA A 127 6.39 -4.37 -15.41
CA ALA A 127 7.36 -5.23 -14.74
C ALA A 127 6.65 -6.23 -13.80
N LEU A 128 5.63 -5.78 -13.07
CA LEU A 128 4.79 -6.64 -12.26
C LEU A 128 4.04 -7.70 -13.09
N GLY A 129 3.48 -7.33 -14.24
CA GLY A 129 2.80 -8.26 -15.16
C GLY A 129 3.72 -9.32 -15.77
N LYS A 130 5.02 -9.02 -15.87
CA LYS A 130 6.08 -9.94 -16.29
C LYS A 130 6.73 -10.70 -15.13
N ALA A 131 6.20 -10.59 -13.91
CA ALA A 131 6.77 -11.16 -12.68
C ALA A 131 8.23 -10.72 -12.39
N GLN A 132 8.63 -9.54 -12.89
CA GLN A 132 9.95 -8.93 -12.69
C GLN A 132 9.95 -8.04 -11.44
N TYR A 133 9.71 -8.64 -10.28
CA TYR A 133 9.48 -7.89 -9.03
C TYR A 133 10.66 -6.98 -8.63
N ASP A 134 11.91 -7.44 -8.79
CA ASP A 134 13.09 -6.64 -8.45
C ASP A 134 13.23 -5.42 -9.38
N THR A 135 12.82 -5.55 -10.64
CA THR A 135 12.74 -4.43 -11.59
C THR A 135 11.62 -3.48 -11.20
N ALA A 136 10.44 -3.99 -10.87
CA ALA A 136 9.32 -3.20 -10.41
C ALA A 136 9.68 -2.37 -9.17
N TYR A 137 10.35 -2.99 -8.19
CA TYR A 137 10.81 -2.29 -6.98
C TYR A 137 11.87 -1.24 -7.25
N ARG A 138 12.80 -1.48 -8.18
CA ARG A 138 13.77 -0.45 -8.59
C ARG A 138 13.13 0.76 -9.27
N ILE A 139 12.04 0.58 -10.00
CA ILE A 139 11.35 1.70 -10.67
C ILE A 139 10.72 2.65 -9.63
N ILE A 140 10.13 2.11 -8.57
CA ILE A 140 9.40 2.91 -7.58
C ILE A 140 10.26 3.43 -6.44
N ASN A 141 11.55 3.07 -6.41
CA ASN A 141 12.51 3.52 -5.43
C ASN A 141 13.64 4.26 -6.16
N ALA A 142 13.76 5.57 -5.94
CA ALA A 142 14.71 6.47 -6.60
C ALA A 142 16.19 6.03 -6.51
N GLU A 143 16.54 5.21 -5.52
CA GLU A 143 17.90 4.81 -5.23
C GLU A 143 18.06 3.28 -5.31
N PRO A 144 19.28 2.77 -5.57
CA PRO A 144 19.60 1.37 -5.34
C PRO A 144 19.30 1.02 -3.88
N ILE A 145 18.26 0.22 -3.66
CA ILE A 145 17.94 -0.30 -2.33
C ILE A 145 18.63 -1.65 -2.17
N GLU A 146 19.28 -1.87 -1.03
CA GLU A 146 19.79 -3.18 -0.65
C GLU A 146 18.65 -4.23 -0.62
N PRO A 147 18.82 -5.42 -1.21
CA PRO A 147 17.79 -6.46 -1.27
C PRO A 147 17.05 -6.69 0.06
N ALA A 148 17.78 -6.70 1.18
CA ALA A 148 17.21 -6.91 2.52
C ALA A 148 16.09 -5.93 2.90
N ARG A 149 16.13 -4.69 2.37
CA ARG A 149 15.14 -3.64 2.68
C ARG A 149 13.84 -3.78 1.88
N TYR A 150 13.88 -4.38 0.68
CA TYR A 150 12.69 -4.50 -0.17
C TYR A 150 12.18 -5.93 -0.36
N GLU A 151 12.99 -6.95 -0.06
CA GLU A 151 12.64 -8.37 -0.16
C GLU A 151 11.29 -8.73 0.49
N PRO A 152 10.94 -8.23 1.69
CA PRO A 152 9.65 -8.55 2.30
C PRO A 152 8.47 -8.03 1.48
N GLY A 153 8.65 -6.84 0.89
CA GLY A 153 7.66 -6.26 -0.01
C GLY A 153 7.49 -7.09 -1.28
N VAL A 154 8.61 -7.54 -1.86
CA VAL A 154 8.64 -8.42 -3.04
C VAL A 154 7.99 -9.77 -2.75
N THR A 155 8.33 -10.41 -1.63
CA THR A 155 7.77 -11.71 -1.22
C THR A 155 6.26 -11.61 -1.04
N GLU A 156 5.77 -10.53 -0.43
CA GLU A 156 4.33 -10.33 -0.30
C GLU A 156 3.65 -10.03 -1.65
N LYS A 157 4.23 -9.19 -2.52
CA LYS A 157 3.72 -8.98 -3.89
C LYS A 157 3.64 -10.30 -4.68
N ARG A 158 4.67 -11.15 -4.59
CA ARG A 158 4.70 -12.49 -5.19
C ARG A 158 3.57 -13.36 -4.67
N ARG A 159 3.40 -13.42 -3.35
CA ARG A 159 2.34 -14.21 -2.69
C ARG A 159 0.96 -13.79 -3.19
N ARG A 160 0.69 -12.48 -3.30
CA ARG A 160 -0.60 -11.98 -3.78
C ARG A 160 -0.83 -12.25 -5.26
N HIS A 161 0.18 -12.02 -6.11
CA HIS A 161 0.05 -12.33 -7.53
C HIS A 161 -0.20 -13.82 -7.78
N ALA A 162 0.24 -14.71 -6.88
CA ALA A 162 -0.14 -16.12 -6.93
C ALA A 162 -1.64 -16.36 -6.64
N LEU A 163 -2.30 -15.48 -5.86
CA LEU A 163 -3.74 -15.55 -5.57
C LEU A 163 -4.61 -14.94 -6.67
N HIS A 164 -4.18 -13.81 -7.26
CA HIS A 164 -4.93 -13.12 -8.31
C HIS A 164 -4.65 -13.68 -9.71
N GLY A 165 -3.53 -14.40 -9.88
CA GLY A 165 -3.01 -14.79 -11.18
C GLY A 165 -2.25 -13.65 -11.87
N ARG A 166 -2.03 -13.82 -13.18
CA ARG A 166 -1.26 -12.84 -13.97
C ARG A 166 -2.11 -11.60 -14.27
N ILE A 167 -1.51 -10.42 -14.14
CA ILE A 167 -2.10 -9.16 -14.61
C ILE A 167 -2.42 -9.28 -16.10
N GLN A 168 -3.66 -9.01 -16.48
CA GLN A 168 -4.12 -9.00 -17.87
C GLN A 168 -4.03 -7.59 -18.48
N GLY A 169 -4.18 -6.57 -17.66
CA GLY A 169 -4.05 -5.16 -18.05
C GLY A 169 -4.13 -4.26 -16.83
N PHE A 170 -3.78 -2.99 -17.03
CA PHE A 170 -3.99 -1.95 -16.05
C PHE A 170 -4.46 -0.67 -16.75
N ASP A 171 -5.21 0.14 -16.01
CA ASP A 171 -5.65 1.47 -16.40
C ASP A 171 -5.14 2.47 -15.37
N LEU A 172 -4.52 3.56 -15.83
CA LEU A 172 -4.11 4.69 -15.00
C LEU A 172 -5.09 5.84 -15.27
N TRP A 173 -6.13 5.93 -14.45
CA TRP A 173 -7.31 6.73 -14.76
C TRP A 173 -7.29 8.13 -14.15
N ALA A 174 -6.41 8.40 -13.18
CA ALA A 174 -6.20 9.74 -12.66
C ALA A 174 -4.77 9.99 -12.19
N LEU A 175 -4.32 11.22 -12.41
CA LEU A 175 -3.07 11.78 -11.90
C LEU A 175 -3.37 13.15 -11.29
N THR A 176 -2.95 13.36 -10.04
CA THR A 176 -3.14 14.64 -9.35
C THR A 176 -1.86 15.05 -8.64
N ALA A 177 -1.30 16.20 -9.00
CA ALA A 177 -0.17 16.80 -8.32
C ALA A 177 -0.57 17.80 -7.21
N HIS A 178 0.15 17.76 -6.10
CA HIS A 178 0.05 18.71 -4.98
C HIS A 178 1.44 19.18 -4.60
N ILE A 179 1.59 20.49 -4.35
CA ILE A 179 2.82 21.07 -3.78
C ILE A 179 2.56 21.28 -2.30
N ASP A 180 3.41 20.72 -1.45
CA ASP A 180 3.33 20.87 0.02
C ASP A 180 1.91 20.71 0.59
N PRO A 181 1.20 19.58 0.31
CA PRO A 181 -0.17 19.40 0.76
C PRO A 181 -0.29 19.48 2.29
N PRO A 182 -1.43 19.92 2.84
CA PRO A 182 -1.61 20.06 4.28
C PRO A 182 -1.41 18.72 5.01
N GLY A 183 -0.70 18.75 6.13
CA GLY A 183 -0.47 17.58 6.99
C GLY A 183 0.73 16.71 6.61
N VAL A 184 1.53 17.09 5.60
CA VAL A 184 2.82 16.43 5.35
C VAL A 184 3.94 17.16 6.09
N ASN A 185 4.89 16.39 6.63
CA ASN A 185 6.04 16.94 7.37
C ASN A 185 7.27 17.14 6.49
N VAL A 186 7.21 16.75 5.22
CA VAL A 186 8.34 16.82 4.29
C VAL A 186 7.92 17.64 3.08
N PRO A 187 8.53 18.81 2.83
CA PRO A 187 8.22 19.61 1.65
C PRO A 187 8.50 18.85 0.35
N GLY A 188 7.75 19.15 -0.71
CA GLY A 188 7.95 18.58 -2.04
C GLY A 188 6.69 18.57 -2.90
N ILE A 189 6.83 17.95 -4.07
CA ILE A 189 5.71 17.70 -4.98
C ILE A 189 5.26 16.25 -4.81
N TYR A 190 3.97 16.08 -4.55
CA TYR A 190 3.30 14.81 -4.36
C TYR A 190 2.40 14.56 -5.57
N VAL A 191 2.57 13.42 -6.25
CA VAL A 191 1.71 13.02 -7.36
C VAL A 191 0.99 11.72 -7.00
N VAL A 192 -0.34 11.78 -6.96
CA VAL A 192 -1.21 10.62 -6.75
C VAL A 192 -1.51 10.02 -8.11
N ALA A 193 -1.16 8.75 -8.31
CA ALA A 193 -1.41 7.99 -9.53
C ALA A 193 -2.43 6.88 -9.22
N SER A 194 -3.70 7.11 -9.56
CA SER A 194 -4.80 6.18 -9.30
C SER A 194 -4.97 5.19 -10.44
N TYR A 195 -5.10 3.92 -10.11
CA TYR A 195 -5.08 2.83 -11.08
C TYR A 195 -6.15 1.78 -10.80
N GLU A 196 -6.38 0.97 -11.83
CA GLU A 196 -7.09 -0.29 -11.76
C GLU A 196 -6.25 -1.36 -12.49
N MET A 197 -6.09 -2.53 -11.90
CA MET A 197 -5.48 -3.71 -12.52
C MET A 197 -6.53 -4.81 -12.68
N GLY A 198 -6.58 -5.41 -13.87
CA GLY A 198 -7.43 -6.55 -14.19
C GLY A 198 -6.65 -7.86 -14.16
N PHE A 199 -7.30 -8.91 -13.67
CA PHE A 199 -6.80 -10.28 -13.62
C PHE A 199 -7.84 -11.25 -14.23
N ALA A 200 -7.52 -12.54 -14.24
CA ALA A 200 -8.44 -13.56 -14.75
C ALA A 200 -9.73 -13.69 -13.92
N ALA A 201 -10.80 -14.15 -14.56
CA ALA A 201 -12.13 -14.35 -13.96
C ALA A 201 -12.70 -13.09 -13.27
N ASP A 202 -12.54 -11.93 -13.91
CA ASP A 202 -13.01 -10.62 -13.42
C ASP A 202 -12.44 -10.19 -12.06
N ALA A 203 -11.36 -10.83 -11.59
CA ALA A 203 -10.60 -10.36 -10.44
C ALA A 203 -9.93 -9.02 -10.76
N PHE A 204 -9.79 -8.18 -9.74
CA PHE A 204 -9.28 -6.82 -9.89
C PHE A 204 -8.59 -6.30 -8.64
N GLU A 205 -7.69 -5.34 -8.83
CA GLU A 205 -7.06 -4.54 -7.78
C GLU A 205 -7.21 -3.06 -8.15
N CYS A 206 -7.69 -2.24 -7.24
CA CYS A 206 -7.81 -0.80 -7.42
C CYS A 206 -7.07 -0.09 -6.31
N GLY A 207 -6.47 1.04 -6.64
CA GLY A 207 -5.60 1.71 -5.68
C GLY A 207 -4.96 2.95 -6.22
N TYR A 208 -3.96 3.42 -5.49
CA TYR A 208 -3.13 4.52 -5.94
C TYR A 208 -1.70 4.42 -5.40
N LEU A 209 -0.78 5.02 -6.15
CA LEU A 209 0.59 5.26 -5.72
C LEU A 209 0.75 6.75 -5.42
N VAL A 210 1.39 7.09 -4.30
CA VAL A 210 1.84 8.48 -4.06
C VAL A 210 3.33 8.56 -4.34
N TRP A 211 3.65 9.26 -5.42
CA TRP A 211 4.99 9.65 -5.77
C TRP A 211 5.34 10.94 -5.05
N TRP A 212 6.55 11.03 -4.51
CA TRP A 212 7.07 12.22 -3.86
C TRP A 212 8.42 12.59 -4.46
N ARG A 213 8.65 13.89 -4.59
CA ARG A 213 9.90 14.47 -5.05
C ARG A 213 10.22 15.73 -4.27
N ASP A 214 11.44 15.86 -3.79
CA ASP A 214 11.99 17.12 -3.25
C ASP A 214 12.81 17.89 -4.33
N ALA A 215 13.64 18.83 -3.89
CA ALA A 215 14.52 19.61 -4.77
C ALA A 215 15.69 18.84 -5.36
N ALA A 216 16.20 17.86 -4.61
CA ALA A 216 17.50 17.24 -4.81
C ALA A 216 17.37 15.83 -5.41
N ASN A 217 16.25 15.17 -5.19
CA ASN A 217 16.07 13.74 -5.46
C ASN A 217 15.04 13.49 -6.56
N PRO A 218 15.18 12.42 -7.35
CA PRO A 218 14.17 12.05 -8.33
C PRO A 218 12.89 11.52 -7.65
N PRO A 219 11.75 11.51 -8.37
CA PRO A 219 10.48 11.01 -7.82
C PRO A 219 10.58 9.56 -7.37
N ARG A 220 9.98 9.24 -6.22
CA ARG A 220 9.83 7.87 -5.72
C ARG A 220 8.47 7.63 -5.09
N VAL A 221 8.02 6.38 -5.02
CA VAL A 221 6.77 6.04 -4.34
C VAL A 221 7.00 5.97 -2.83
N ILE A 222 6.28 6.80 -2.09
CA ILE A 222 6.28 6.83 -0.62
C ILE A 222 5.04 6.17 0.00
N ARG A 223 4.00 5.91 -0.80
CA ARG A 223 2.77 5.24 -0.34
C ARG A 223 2.17 4.43 -1.48
N GLU A 224 1.75 3.21 -1.17
CA GLU A 224 0.95 2.36 -2.05
C GLU A 224 -0.31 1.93 -1.29
N GLU A 225 -1.48 2.22 -1.85
CA GLU A 225 -2.75 1.73 -1.30
C GLU A 225 -3.47 0.90 -2.35
N SER A 226 -4.08 -0.19 -1.90
CA SER A 226 -4.79 -1.12 -2.78
C SER A 226 -5.95 -1.79 -2.05
N GLY A 227 -7.04 -2.01 -2.78
CA GLY A 227 -8.08 -2.96 -2.43
C GLY A 227 -8.24 -3.95 -3.59
N HIS A 228 -8.45 -5.22 -3.28
CA HIS A 228 -8.49 -6.26 -4.30
C HIS A 228 -9.63 -7.26 -4.10
N VAL A 229 -9.99 -7.95 -5.17
CA VAL A 229 -10.83 -9.14 -5.19
C VAL A 229 -10.07 -10.23 -5.93
N ASP A 230 -9.78 -11.34 -5.27
CA ASP A 230 -9.14 -12.50 -5.90
C ASP A 230 -10.08 -13.28 -6.82
N THR A 231 -9.50 -14.18 -7.62
CA THR A 231 -10.23 -14.99 -8.62
C THR A 231 -11.33 -15.83 -7.99
N ALA A 232 -11.07 -16.43 -6.82
CA ALA A 232 -12.03 -17.27 -6.13
C ALA A 232 -13.25 -16.46 -5.66
N THR A 233 -13.00 -15.28 -5.11
CA THR A 233 -14.03 -14.35 -4.63
C THR A 233 -14.80 -13.77 -5.81
N ALA A 234 -14.10 -13.32 -6.87
CA ALA A 234 -14.71 -12.74 -8.07
C ALA A 234 -15.72 -13.68 -8.72
N ALA A 235 -15.44 -14.98 -8.74
CA ALA A 235 -16.30 -16.03 -9.28
C ALA A 235 -17.63 -16.20 -8.52
N THR A 236 -17.69 -15.78 -7.24
CA THR A 236 -18.90 -15.87 -6.41
C THR A 236 -19.76 -14.61 -6.42
N LEU A 237 -19.21 -13.49 -6.91
CA LEU A 237 -19.91 -12.21 -6.90
C LEU A 237 -20.83 -12.07 -8.12
N SER A 238 -21.96 -11.42 -7.92
CA SER A 238 -22.75 -10.87 -9.03
C SER A 238 -22.07 -9.64 -9.65
N ALA A 239 -22.54 -9.22 -10.83
CA ALA A 239 -22.02 -8.01 -11.49
C ALA A 239 -22.26 -6.74 -10.63
N ASP A 240 -23.41 -6.66 -9.95
CA ASP A 240 -23.75 -5.52 -9.09
C ASP A 240 -22.90 -5.49 -7.81
N GLU A 241 -22.67 -6.63 -7.17
CA GLU A 241 -21.76 -6.70 -6.02
C GLU A 241 -20.33 -6.34 -6.41
N ARG A 242 -19.85 -6.79 -7.58
CA ARG A 242 -18.54 -6.37 -8.11
C ARG A 242 -18.47 -4.86 -8.31
N LYS A 243 -19.52 -4.25 -8.89
CA LYS A 243 -19.58 -2.80 -9.10
C LYS A 243 -19.53 -2.03 -7.77
N GLU A 244 -20.24 -2.50 -6.74
CA GLU A 244 -20.22 -1.85 -5.43
C GLU A 244 -18.88 -2.04 -4.71
N ILE A 245 -18.23 -3.20 -4.83
CA ILE A 245 -16.87 -3.39 -4.30
C ILE A 245 -15.88 -2.46 -5.01
N ARG A 246 -15.96 -2.36 -6.34
CA ARG A 246 -15.13 -1.46 -7.14
C ARG A 246 -15.24 -0.01 -6.66
N LYS A 247 -16.47 0.45 -6.45
CA LYS A 247 -16.74 1.78 -5.88
C LYS A 247 -16.12 1.96 -4.50
N ARG A 248 -16.28 0.99 -3.59
CA ARG A 248 -15.69 1.03 -2.25
C ARG A 248 -14.16 1.07 -2.26
N PHE A 249 -13.53 0.42 -3.25
CA PHE A 249 -12.08 0.42 -3.45
C PHE A 249 -11.57 1.63 -4.23
N GLY A 250 -12.45 2.50 -4.74
CA GLY A 250 -12.07 3.68 -5.51
C GLY A 250 -11.53 3.33 -6.91
N CYS A 251 -12.04 2.27 -7.54
CA CYS A 251 -11.77 2.00 -8.95
C CYS A 251 -12.29 3.12 -9.86
N ASN A 252 -11.85 3.10 -11.13
CA ASN A 252 -12.30 4.07 -12.13
C ASN A 252 -13.85 4.06 -12.20
N PRO A 253 -14.53 5.19 -11.94
CA PRO A 253 -16.00 5.24 -12.00
C PRO A 253 -16.54 5.11 -13.43
N ALA A 254 -15.70 5.31 -14.45
CA ALA A 254 -16.08 5.25 -15.87
C ALA A 254 -15.97 3.85 -16.48
N THR A 255 -15.26 2.91 -15.86
CA THR A 255 -15.23 1.51 -16.31
C THR A 255 -16.49 0.79 -15.81
N GLY A 256 -17.46 0.63 -16.71
CA GLY A 256 -18.50 -0.39 -16.53
C GLY A 256 -17.87 -1.80 -16.44
N PRO A 257 -18.65 -2.86 -16.12
CA PRO A 257 -18.12 -4.22 -16.13
C PRO A 257 -17.42 -4.46 -17.47
N ALA A 258 -16.13 -4.82 -17.41
CA ALA A 258 -15.28 -4.97 -18.58
C ALA A 258 -16.03 -5.80 -19.61
N THR A 259 -16.41 -5.17 -20.72
CA THR A 259 -16.86 -5.95 -21.87
C THR A 259 -15.62 -6.66 -22.35
N SER A 260 -15.60 -7.98 -22.18
CA SER A 260 -14.54 -8.86 -22.64
C SER A 260 -14.22 -8.52 -24.10
N HIS A 261 -13.14 -7.79 -24.34
CA HIS A 261 -12.52 -7.73 -25.65
C HIS A 261 -11.80 -9.06 -25.84
N ARG A 262 -12.50 -10.00 -26.49
CA ARG A 262 -11.93 -11.21 -27.07
C ARG A 262 -11.16 -10.87 -28.34
#